data_AF-A0A7L4ZK49-F1
#
_entry.id   AF-A0A7L4ZK49-F1
#
_cell.length_a   1.000
_cell.length_b   1.000
_cell.length_c   1.000
_cell.angle_alpha   90.00
_cell.angle_beta   90.00
_cell.angle_gamma   90.00
#
_symmetry.space_group_name_H-M   'P 1'
#
loop_
_entity.id
_entity.type
_entity.pdbx_description
1 polymer ?
#
loop_
_entity_poly.entity_id
_entity_poly.type
_entity_poly.pdbx_seq_one_letter_code
_entity_poly.pdbx_strand_id
1 'polypeptide(L)'
;MKNLKIVILLITVLTSTLVLSQTQESKESKMLDFVSKKGIIIKFEDFNLPSVKSTYSNCESKIRKIISGSEIKYFLQISNKGKYNSVTSSIAYEDIVEIQKALVALQTQAAQDILTKADYLENKFISDDRLQIGYYVNKNKIVWYMKLDSGSDSTIFFKTYEPLVNAFKLGKEKIIFLKQQ
;
A
#
# COMPACT_ATOMS: atom_id res chain seq x y z
N MET A 1 -34.26 -7.29 -48.97
CA MET A 1 -33.07 -6.51 -48.56
C MET A 1 -33.30 -5.57 -47.36
N LYS A 2 -34.46 -4.91 -47.22
CA LYS A 2 -34.74 -3.97 -46.11
C LYS A 2 -34.68 -4.65 -44.71
N ASN A 3 -35.24 -5.86 -44.59
CA ASN A 3 -35.25 -6.62 -43.33
C ASN A 3 -33.85 -7.17 -42.95
N LEU A 4 -32.99 -7.46 -43.93
CA LEU A 4 -31.61 -7.91 -43.69
C LEU A 4 -30.74 -6.78 -43.11
N LYS A 5 -30.96 -5.54 -43.57
CA LYS A 5 -30.26 -4.35 -43.04
C LYS A 5 -30.66 -4.05 -41.59
N ILE A 6 -31.91 -4.30 -41.21
CA ILE A 6 -32.41 -4.12 -39.83
C ILE A 6 -31.80 -5.16 -38.89
N VAL A 7 -31.67 -6.42 -39.34
CA VAL A 7 -31.03 -7.48 -38.54
C VAL A 7 -29.54 -7.21 -38.32
N ILE A 8 -28.82 -6.75 -39.35
CA ILE A 8 -27.40 -6.39 -39.23
C ILE A 8 -27.20 -5.20 -38.28
N LEU A 9 -28.10 -4.21 -38.31
CA LEU A 9 -28.06 -3.06 -37.40
C LEU A 9 -28.35 -3.45 -35.94
N LEU A 10 -29.24 -4.42 -35.71
CA LEU A 10 -29.53 -4.91 -34.36
C LEU A 10 -28.32 -5.64 -33.76
N ILE A 11 -27.64 -6.46 -34.57
CA ILE A 11 -26.48 -7.25 -34.13
C ILE A 11 -25.30 -6.33 -33.77
N THR A 12 -25.05 -5.25 -34.52
CA THR A 12 -23.96 -4.32 -34.22
C THR A 12 -24.20 -3.49 -32.95
N VAL A 13 -25.45 -3.18 -32.60
CA VAL A 13 -25.80 -2.49 -31.35
C VAL A 13 -25.69 -3.42 -30.13
N LEU A 14 -25.94 -4.72 -30.29
CA LEU A 14 -25.79 -5.71 -29.21
C LEU A 14 -24.32 -6.06 -28.90
N THR A 15 -23.41 -5.95 -29.87
CA THR A 15 -21.99 -6.24 -29.65
C THR A 15 -21.20 -5.08 -29.03
N SER A 16 -21.68 -3.84 -29.14
CA SER A 16 -20.97 -2.67 -28.58
C SER A 16 -21.13 -2.53 -27.06
N THR A 17 -22.20 -3.09 -26.48
CA THR A 17 -22.46 -3.04 -25.03
C THR A 17 -21.71 -4.12 -24.24
N LEU A 18 -21.25 -5.19 -24.88
CA LEU A 18 -20.48 -6.26 -24.23
C LEU A 18 -19.00 -5.91 -23.99
N VAL A 19 -18.48 -4.89 -24.67
CA VAL A 19 -17.05 -4.49 -24.57
C VAL A 19 -16.78 -3.52 -23.41
N LEU A 20 -17.81 -2.95 -22.79
CA LEU A 20 -17.68 -1.89 -21.77
C LEU A 20 -17.83 -2.35 -20.32
N SER A 21 -17.99 -3.64 -20.05
CA SER A 21 -18.16 -4.18 -18.68
C SER A 21 -16.97 -5.01 -18.21
N GLN A 22 -15.73 -4.59 -18.54
CA GLN A 22 -14.60 -4.96 -17.68
C GLN A 22 -14.73 -4.12 -16.40
N THR A 23 -15.58 -4.58 -15.47
CA THR A 23 -15.48 -4.18 -14.08
C THR A 23 -14.05 -4.51 -13.68
N GLN A 24 -13.22 -3.48 -13.57
CA GLN A 24 -11.88 -3.57 -13.05
C GLN A 24 -12.05 -4.06 -11.61
N GLU A 25 -11.98 -5.39 -11.41
CA GLU A 25 -12.03 -5.97 -10.06
C GLU A 25 -10.98 -5.21 -9.26
N SER A 26 -11.43 -4.49 -8.24
CA SER A 26 -10.51 -3.84 -7.32
C SER A 26 -9.77 -4.97 -6.63
N LYS A 27 -8.54 -5.24 -7.08
CA LYS A 27 -7.65 -6.23 -6.48
C LYS A 27 -7.62 -5.93 -4.98
N GLU A 28 -8.18 -6.85 -4.20
CA GLU A 28 -8.15 -6.75 -2.73
C GLU A 28 -6.69 -6.83 -2.27
N SER A 29 -6.39 -6.29 -1.09
CA SER A 29 -5.02 -6.40 -0.57
C SER A 29 -4.61 -7.86 -0.40
N LYS A 30 -3.32 -8.18 -0.55
CA LYS A 30 -2.79 -9.54 -0.37
C LYS A 30 -3.17 -10.19 0.95
N MET A 31 -3.41 -9.38 2.00
CA MET A 31 -3.87 -9.85 3.30
C MET A 31 -5.36 -10.20 3.29
N LEU A 32 -6.22 -9.36 2.69
CA LEU A 32 -7.65 -9.63 2.54
C LEU A 32 -7.89 -10.88 1.70
N ASP A 33 -7.19 -11.01 0.57
CA ASP A 33 -7.18 -12.20 -0.27
C ASP A 33 -6.82 -13.47 0.51
N PHE A 34 -5.89 -13.36 1.46
CA PHE A 34 -5.45 -14.50 2.26
C PHE A 34 -6.48 -14.92 3.32
N VAL A 35 -7.22 -13.95 3.89
CA VAL A 35 -8.19 -14.21 4.97
C VAL A 35 -9.61 -14.47 4.46
N SER A 36 -9.89 -14.27 3.17
CA SER A 36 -11.22 -14.46 2.58
C SER A 36 -11.54 -15.93 2.25
N LYS A 37 -10.62 -16.87 2.50
CA LYS A 37 -10.80 -18.31 2.27
C LYS A 37 -11.93 -18.88 3.13
N LYS A 38 -12.98 -19.40 2.48
CA LYS A 38 -14.18 -19.96 3.15
C LYS A 38 -13.90 -21.35 3.74
N GLY A 39 -14.56 -21.67 4.86
CA GLY A 39 -14.54 -23.01 5.47
C GLY A 39 -13.25 -23.36 6.21
N ILE A 40 -12.36 -22.39 6.44
CA ILE A 40 -11.08 -22.59 7.13
C ILE A 40 -11.04 -21.76 8.41
N ILE A 41 -10.50 -22.33 9.49
CA ILE A 41 -10.25 -21.60 10.73
C ILE A 41 -9.01 -20.72 10.54
N ILE A 42 -9.16 -19.42 10.84
CA ILE A 42 -8.08 -18.43 10.76
C ILE A 42 -7.65 -18.03 12.16
N LYS A 43 -6.34 -18.05 12.41
CA LYS A 43 -5.72 -17.56 13.65
C LYS A 43 -4.84 -16.35 13.35
N PHE A 44 -4.98 -15.31 14.17
CA PHE A 44 -4.13 -14.12 14.15
C PHE A 44 -3.21 -14.09 15.37
N GLU A 45 -1.92 -13.87 15.13
CA GLU A 45 -0.91 -13.64 16.17
C GLU A 45 -0.21 -12.31 15.89
N ASP A 46 -0.29 -11.37 16.83
CA ASP A 46 0.27 -10.03 16.69
C ASP A 46 1.55 -9.88 17.53
N PHE A 47 2.62 -9.37 16.90
CA PHE A 47 3.91 -9.11 17.53
C PHE A 47 4.24 -7.61 17.40
N ASN A 48 4.11 -6.87 18.50
CA ASN A 48 4.32 -5.42 18.50
C ASN A 48 5.77 -5.06 18.12
N LEU A 49 5.89 -3.96 17.37
CA LEU A 49 7.16 -3.32 17.02
C LEU A 49 7.20 -1.91 17.64
N PRO A 50 8.38 -1.28 17.73
CA PRO A 50 8.47 0.14 18.09
C PRO A 50 7.58 1.00 17.18
N SER A 51 6.90 1.99 17.76
CA SER A 51 6.04 2.90 16.99
C SER A 51 6.85 3.70 15.95
N VAL A 52 6.22 3.99 14.81
CA VAL A 52 6.81 4.82 13.76
C VAL A 52 6.54 6.28 14.11
N LYS A 53 7.61 7.02 14.46
CA LYS A 53 7.51 8.45 14.78
C LYS A 53 7.17 9.25 13.52
N SER A 54 6.07 10.01 13.56
CA SER A 54 5.71 10.95 12.49
C SER A 54 5.71 12.39 13.01
N THR A 55 5.39 13.35 12.13
CA THR A 55 5.41 14.78 12.47
C THR A 55 4.27 15.16 13.43
N TYR A 56 3.11 14.54 13.28
CA TYR A 56 1.88 14.94 13.98
C TYR A 56 1.35 13.87 14.94
N SER A 57 1.83 12.64 14.83
CA SER A 57 1.41 11.51 15.67
C SER A 57 2.48 10.40 15.70
N ASN A 58 2.25 9.37 16.51
CA ASN A 58 3.00 8.11 16.40
C ASN A 58 2.10 7.06 15.77
N CYS A 59 2.60 6.39 14.74
CA CYS A 59 1.89 5.27 14.13
C CYS A 59 2.23 3.97 14.87
N GLU A 60 1.22 3.15 15.12
CA GLU A 60 1.43 1.82 15.68
C GLU A 60 2.00 0.91 14.60
N SER A 61 2.90 0.01 14.99
CA SER A 61 3.54 -0.96 14.10
C SER A 61 3.61 -2.32 14.75
N LYS A 62 3.34 -3.37 13.98
CA LYS A 62 3.41 -4.76 14.44
C LYS A 62 3.59 -5.73 13.26
N ILE A 63 4.06 -6.94 13.55
CA ILE A 63 3.93 -8.07 12.63
C ILE A 63 2.66 -8.82 12.98
N ARG A 64 1.79 -9.01 11.99
CA ARG A 64 0.64 -9.91 12.08
C ARG A 64 0.98 -11.20 11.35
N LYS A 65 1.07 -12.30 12.11
CA LYS A 65 1.11 -13.66 11.58
C LYS A 65 -0.33 -14.15 11.45
N ILE A 66 -0.64 -14.72 10.28
CA ILE A 66 -1.94 -15.27 9.97
C ILE A 66 -1.75 -16.74 9.62
N ILE A 67 -2.44 -17.61 10.33
CA ILE A 67 -2.48 -19.05 10.07
C ILE A 67 -3.87 -19.35 9.51
N SER A 68 -3.93 -19.88 8.29
CA SER A 68 -5.16 -20.25 7.59
C SER A 68 -5.03 -21.71 7.14
N GLY A 69 -5.60 -22.62 7.92
CA GLY A 69 -5.39 -24.06 7.72
C GLY A 69 -3.92 -24.42 7.94
N SER A 70 -3.26 -24.96 6.90
CA SER A 70 -1.82 -25.27 6.91
C SER A 70 -0.92 -24.13 6.42
N GLU A 71 -1.49 -23.05 5.88
CA GLU A 71 -0.73 -21.93 5.34
C GLU A 71 -0.46 -20.87 6.42
N ILE A 72 0.77 -20.36 6.44
CA ILE A 72 1.20 -19.27 7.34
C ILE A 72 1.71 -18.11 6.50
N LYS A 73 1.17 -16.91 6.74
CA LYS A 73 1.68 -15.66 6.17
C LYS A 73 1.96 -14.63 7.25
N TYR A 74 2.85 -13.70 6.94
CA TYR A 74 3.26 -12.62 7.84
C TYR A 74 3.12 -11.29 7.11
N PHE A 75 2.55 -10.32 7.80
CA PHE A 75 2.34 -8.97 7.27
C PHE A 75 2.87 -7.95 8.27
N LEU A 76 3.62 -6.95 7.80
CA LEU A 76 3.88 -5.74 8.58
C LEU A 76 2.61 -4.90 8.55
N GLN A 77 2.07 -4.58 9.73
CA GLN A 77 0.95 -3.65 9.84
C GLN A 77 1.45 -2.32 10.39
N ILE A 78 1.12 -1.25 9.68
CA ILE A 78 1.29 0.13 10.17
C ILE A 78 -0.09 0.77 10.26
N SER A 79 -0.41 1.29 11.44
CA SER A 79 -1.72 1.86 11.76
C SER A 79 -1.59 3.31 12.19
N ASN A 80 -2.39 4.19 11.59
CA ASN A 80 -2.58 5.55 12.04
C ASN A 80 -3.93 5.68 12.73
N LYS A 81 -3.93 6.08 14.01
CA LYS A 81 -5.16 6.34 14.76
C LYS A 81 -5.74 7.69 14.34
N GLY A 82 -6.86 7.66 13.63
CA GLY A 82 -7.68 8.84 13.40
C GLY A 82 -8.61 9.11 14.58
N LYS A 83 -9.41 10.19 14.47
CA LYS A 83 -10.37 10.59 15.52
C LYS A 83 -11.50 9.57 15.72
N TYR A 84 -11.93 8.90 14.65
CA TYR A 84 -13.09 8.00 14.66
C TYR A 84 -12.74 6.56 14.24
N ASN A 85 -11.68 6.37 13.46
CA ASN A 85 -11.23 5.06 13.03
C ASN A 85 -9.71 5.03 12.88
N SER A 86 -9.12 3.84 12.92
CA SER A 86 -7.71 3.64 12.58
C SER A 86 -7.59 3.16 11.15
N VAL A 87 -6.74 3.81 10.37
CA VAL A 87 -6.37 3.34 9.02
C VAL A 87 -5.17 2.44 9.16
N THR A 88 -5.19 1.25 8.55
CA THR A 88 -4.11 0.26 8.66
C THR A 88 -3.74 -0.26 7.28
N SER A 89 -2.45 -0.23 6.96
CA SER A 89 -1.91 -0.99 5.81
C SER A 89 -1.30 -2.28 6.31
N SER A 90 -1.60 -3.37 5.61
CA SER A 90 -1.00 -4.69 5.84
C SER A 90 -0.10 -5.01 4.66
N ILE A 91 1.20 -5.14 4.90
CA ILE A 91 2.23 -5.15 3.86
C ILE A 91 2.90 -6.52 3.86
N ALA A 92 2.88 -7.23 2.73
CA ALA A 92 3.51 -8.54 2.61
C ALA A 92 5.05 -8.45 2.62
N TYR A 93 5.72 -9.58 2.85
CA TYR A 93 7.18 -9.62 2.95
C TYR A 93 7.88 -9.14 1.67
N GLU A 94 7.39 -9.59 0.52
CA GLU A 94 7.86 -9.20 -0.80
C GLU A 94 7.72 -7.68 -1.02
N ASP A 95 6.61 -7.08 -0.62
CA ASP A 95 6.38 -5.64 -0.76
C ASP A 95 7.31 -4.84 0.15
N ILE A 96 7.63 -5.33 1.35
CA ILE A 96 8.63 -4.69 2.22
C ILE A 96 9.98 -4.59 1.49
N VAL A 97 10.39 -5.64 0.77
CA VAL A 97 11.67 -5.64 0.04
C VAL A 97 11.65 -4.62 -1.10
N GLU A 98 10.54 -4.53 -1.84
CA GLU A 98 10.37 -3.55 -2.92
C GLU A 98 10.34 -2.11 -2.39
N ILE A 99 9.60 -1.88 -1.30
CA ILE A 99 9.54 -0.60 -0.61
C ILE A 99 10.93 -0.16 -0.14
N GLN A 100 11.74 -1.06 0.41
CA GLN A 100 13.12 -0.72 0.81
C GLN A 100 13.97 -0.28 -0.37
N LYS A 101 13.85 -0.94 -1.53
CA LYS A 101 14.55 -0.53 -2.77
C LYS A 101 14.06 0.84 -3.25
N ALA A 102 12.73 1.05 -3.25
CA ALA A 102 12.12 2.30 -3.64
C ALA A 102 12.56 3.46 -2.72
N LEU A 103 12.64 3.24 -1.41
CA LEU A 103 13.12 4.24 -0.45
C LEU A 103 14.57 4.68 -0.73
N VAL A 104 15.45 3.78 -1.15
CA VAL A 104 16.83 4.14 -1.54
C VAL A 104 16.84 4.99 -2.82
N ALA A 105 16.03 4.63 -3.81
CA ALA A 105 15.90 5.41 -5.04
C ALA A 105 15.33 6.81 -4.75
N LEU A 106 14.27 6.90 -3.95
CA LEU A 106 13.65 8.16 -3.54
C LEU A 106 14.62 9.05 -2.76
N GLN A 107 15.44 8.49 -1.87
CA GLN A 107 16.46 9.28 -1.15
C GLN A 107 17.47 9.91 -2.12
N THR A 108 17.89 9.15 -3.13
CA THR A 108 18.84 9.63 -4.14
C THR A 108 18.23 10.76 -4.97
N GLN A 109 16.98 10.61 -5.39
CA GLN A 109 16.26 11.64 -6.15
C GLN A 109 16.00 12.89 -5.30
N ALA A 110 15.61 12.72 -4.03
CA ALA A 110 15.33 13.83 -3.12
C ALA A 110 16.53 14.76 -2.94
N ALA A 111 17.74 14.19 -2.87
CA ALA A 111 18.99 14.96 -2.77
C ALA A 111 19.23 15.90 -3.97
N GLN A 112 18.69 15.57 -5.14
CA GLN A 112 18.78 16.38 -6.35
C GLN A 112 17.60 17.35 -6.46
N ASP A 113 16.39 16.88 -6.16
CA ASP A 113 15.15 17.62 -6.37
C ASP A 113 14.96 18.81 -5.41
N ILE A 114 15.68 18.85 -4.28
CA ILE A 114 15.69 20.02 -3.38
C ILE A 114 16.08 21.33 -4.09
N LEU A 115 16.84 21.22 -5.19
CA LEU A 115 17.31 22.33 -6.00
C LEU A 115 16.36 22.69 -7.15
N THR A 116 15.21 22.02 -7.25
CA THR A 116 14.23 22.30 -8.30
C THR A 116 13.74 23.75 -8.25
N LYS A 117 13.45 24.30 -9.43
CA LYS A 117 12.79 25.61 -9.57
C LYS A 117 11.28 25.50 -9.70
N ALA A 118 10.72 24.29 -9.71
CA ALA A 118 9.29 24.07 -9.77
C ALA A 118 8.61 24.52 -8.46
N ASP A 119 7.40 25.07 -8.56
CA ASP A 119 6.58 25.43 -7.40
C ASP A 119 6.17 24.21 -6.56
N TYR A 120 6.07 23.05 -7.22
CA TYR A 120 5.78 21.76 -6.62
C TYR A 120 6.47 20.65 -7.41
N LEU A 121 7.05 19.69 -6.69
CA LEU A 121 7.56 18.43 -7.23
C LEU A 121 7.20 17.32 -6.25
N GLU A 122 6.76 16.18 -6.75
CA GLU A 122 6.45 15.01 -5.94
C GLU A 122 6.96 13.74 -6.62
N ASN A 123 7.72 12.93 -5.87
CA ASN A 123 8.09 11.59 -6.27
C ASN A 123 7.51 10.58 -5.28
N LYS A 124 6.92 9.51 -5.81
CA LYS A 124 6.32 8.45 -5.01
C LYS A 124 6.48 7.09 -5.63
N PHE A 125 6.54 6.10 -4.75
CA PHE A 125 6.34 4.70 -5.03
C PHE A 125 4.94 4.30 -4.57
N ILE A 126 4.29 3.43 -5.34
CA ILE A 126 2.99 2.84 -5.01
C ILE A 126 3.16 1.32 -5.08
N SER A 127 2.86 0.62 -3.99
CA SER A 127 2.89 -0.85 -3.97
C SER A 127 1.63 -1.46 -4.57
N ASP A 128 1.65 -2.77 -4.82
CA ASP A 128 0.48 -3.55 -5.24
C ASP A 128 -0.73 -3.37 -4.32
N ASP A 129 -0.49 -3.27 -3.00
CA ASP A 129 -1.52 -3.06 -1.97
C ASP A 129 -1.86 -1.56 -1.77
N ARG A 130 -1.55 -0.71 -2.76
CA ARG A 130 -1.87 0.73 -2.82
C ARG A 130 -1.21 1.60 -1.75
N LEU A 131 -0.30 1.05 -0.94
CA LEU A 131 0.53 1.83 -0.03
C LEU A 131 1.37 2.78 -0.87
N GLN A 132 1.37 4.07 -0.51
CA GLN A 132 2.21 5.06 -1.18
C GLN A 132 3.28 5.54 -0.23
N ILE A 133 4.50 5.68 -0.72
CA ILE A 133 5.62 6.28 0.01
C ILE A 133 6.31 7.25 -0.93
N GLY A 134 6.55 8.46 -0.47
CA GLY A 134 7.13 9.48 -1.32
C GLY A 134 7.61 10.70 -0.55
N TYR A 135 7.99 11.70 -1.31
CA TYR A 135 8.25 13.03 -0.82
C TYR A 135 7.73 14.06 -1.81
N TYR A 136 7.51 15.26 -1.31
CA TYR A 136 7.31 16.43 -2.15
C TYR A 136 8.26 17.55 -1.75
N VAL A 137 8.58 18.41 -2.72
CA VAL A 137 9.35 19.63 -2.55
C VAL A 137 8.40 20.82 -2.65
N ASN A 138 8.38 21.65 -1.62
CA ASN A 138 7.61 22.90 -1.59
C ASN A 138 8.50 23.99 -0.98
N LYS A 139 8.75 25.09 -1.70
CA LYS A 139 9.60 26.20 -1.26
C LYS A 139 10.97 25.73 -0.72
N ASN A 140 11.64 24.87 -1.50
CA ASN A 140 12.94 24.27 -1.15
C ASN A 140 12.94 23.51 0.19
N LYS A 141 11.80 22.95 0.58
CA LYS A 141 11.69 22.02 1.72
C LYS A 141 11.16 20.70 1.21
N ILE A 142 11.88 19.63 1.54
CA ILE A 142 11.40 18.27 1.33
C ILE A 142 10.53 17.87 2.52
N VAL A 143 9.36 17.30 2.22
CA VAL A 143 8.50 16.65 3.20
C VAL A 143 8.27 15.22 2.74
N TRP A 144 8.59 14.27 3.60
CA TRP A 144 8.36 12.86 3.36
C TRP A 144 6.95 12.47 3.80
N TYR A 145 6.37 11.47 3.14
CA TYR A 145 5.06 10.98 3.52
C TYR A 145 4.90 9.49 3.23
N MET A 146 3.96 8.88 3.94
CA MET A 146 3.42 7.56 3.65
C MET A 146 1.90 7.66 3.67
N LYS A 147 1.25 7.18 2.62
CA LYS A 147 -0.20 7.07 2.54
C LYS A 147 -0.59 5.61 2.69
N LEU A 148 -1.31 5.33 3.78
CA LEU A 148 -1.88 4.02 4.05
C LEU A 148 -3.01 3.71 3.05
N ASP A 149 -3.29 2.43 2.81
CA ASP A 149 -4.42 2.00 1.97
C ASP A 149 -5.76 2.53 2.52
N SER A 150 -6.64 2.93 1.60
CA SER A 150 -8.03 3.40 1.74
C SER A 150 -8.42 4.15 3.04
N GLY A 151 -8.58 5.48 2.93
CA GLY A 151 -9.17 6.36 3.97
C GLY A 151 -8.85 7.84 3.73
N SER A 152 -9.72 8.76 4.18
CA SER A 152 -9.51 10.22 4.02
C SER A 152 -8.32 10.75 4.83
N ASP A 153 -8.03 10.15 5.99
CA ASP A 153 -6.93 10.50 6.90
C ASP A 153 -5.75 9.51 6.83
N SER A 154 -5.47 9.00 5.62
CA SER A 154 -4.48 7.94 5.38
C SER A 154 -3.04 8.44 5.23
N THR A 155 -2.82 9.74 5.05
CA THR A 155 -1.48 10.30 4.81
C THR A 155 -0.81 10.68 6.12
N ILE A 156 0.37 10.12 6.35
CA ILE A 156 1.25 10.38 7.48
C ILE A 156 2.48 11.15 6.95
N PHE A 157 2.81 12.27 7.59
CA PHE A 157 3.94 13.12 7.18
C PHE A 157 5.14 12.95 8.11
N PHE A 158 6.34 12.98 7.53
CA PHE A 158 7.61 12.82 8.20
C PHE A 158 8.55 13.97 7.84
N LYS A 159 9.27 14.50 8.84
CA LYS A 159 10.30 15.53 8.61
C LYS A 159 11.49 14.99 7.83
N THR A 160 11.79 13.71 8.00
CA THR A 160 12.95 13.03 7.43
C THR A 160 12.57 11.59 7.05
N TYR A 161 13.40 10.89 6.28
CA TYR A 161 13.09 9.56 5.75
C TYR A 161 13.42 8.41 6.72
N GLU A 162 14.25 8.64 7.74
CA GLU A 162 14.75 7.60 8.63
C GLU A 162 13.65 6.84 9.38
N PRO A 163 12.54 7.46 9.84
CA PRO A 163 11.44 6.71 10.44
C PRO A 163 10.84 5.67 9.50
N LEU A 164 10.73 5.98 8.20
CA LEU A 164 10.25 5.05 7.18
C LEU A 164 11.24 3.91 7.00
N VAL A 165 12.52 4.21 6.75
CA VAL A 165 13.57 3.21 6.56
C VAL A 165 13.64 2.25 7.75
N ASN A 166 13.60 2.79 8.97
CA ASN A 166 13.64 1.99 10.19
C ASN A 166 12.41 1.09 10.34
N ALA A 167 11.20 1.60 10.05
CA ALA A 167 9.97 0.81 10.14
C ALA A 167 10.02 -0.43 9.23
N PHE A 168 10.38 -0.25 7.97
CA PHE A 168 10.48 -1.37 7.01
C PHE A 168 11.65 -2.30 7.29
N LYS A 169 12.78 -1.78 7.80
CA LYS A 169 13.90 -2.60 8.25
C LYS A 169 13.51 -3.51 9.42
N LEU A 170 12.96 -2.94 10.50
CA LEU A 170 12.53 -3.70 11.67
C LEU A 170 11.44 -4.71 11.32
N GLY A 171 10.49 -4.32 10.46
CA GLY A 171 9.45 -5.22 9.98
C GLY A 171 10.03 -6.43 9.24
N LYS A 172 10.94 -6.19 8.29
CA LYS A 172 11.62 -7.27 7.55
C LYS A 172 12.37 -8.22 8.49
N GLU A 173 13.21 -7.66 9.36
CA GLU A 173 14.03 -8.42 10.32
C GLU A 173 13.16 -9.26 11.25
N LYS A 174 12.05 -8.71 11.75
CA LYS A 174 11.12 -9.44 12.62
C LYS A 174 10.43 -10.60 11.89
N ILE A 175 10.01 -10.40 10.63
CA ILE A 175 9.42 -11.50 9.84
C ILE A 175 10.44 -12.61 9.61
N ILE A 176 11.69 -12.28 9.26
CA ILE A 176 12.76 -13.27 9.08
C ILE A 176 12.96 -14.09 10.36
N PHE A 177 13.06 -13.41 11.51
CA PHE A 177 13.19 -14.07 12.80
C PHE A 177 12.01 -15.00 13.12
N LEU A 178 10.77 -14.56 12.89
CA LEU A 178 9.57 -15.36 13.16
C LEU A 178 9.36 -16.55 12.22
N LYS A 179 10.04 -16.58 11.07
CA LYS A 179 10.04 -17.73 10.13
C LYS A 179 11.04 -18.82 10.53
N GLN A 180 11.95 -18.52 11.46
CA GLN A 180 13.00 -19.44 11.92
C GLN A 180 12.62 -20.15 13.23
N GLN A 181 11.50 -19.79 13.85
CA GLN A 181 10.93 -20.46 15.01
C GLN A 181 9.99 -21.59 14.57
#